data_AF-A0A075GDP2-F1
#
_entry.id   AF-A0A075GDP2-F1
#
_cell.length_a   1.000
_cell.length_b   1.000
_cell.length_c   1.000
_cell.angle_alpha   90.00
_cell.angle_beta   90.00
_cell.angle_gamma   90.00
#
_symmetry.space_group_name_H-M   'P 1'
#
loop_
_entity.id
_entity.type
_entity.pdbx_description
1 polymer ?
#
loop_
_entity_poly.entity_id
_entity_poly.type
_entity_poly.pdbx_seq_one_letter_code
_entity_poly.pdbx_strand_id
1 'polypeptide(L)'
;MSELLADEFRIDTPYLPGEKGCRFTWILTEDEEKTLYVRHEDLMELDELLSHGSTGKIEMEDGASSILVNSDSTDFFLAGQKALKIETLVLKIALNDFLKNNPDA
;
A
#
# COMPACT_ATOMS: atom_id res chain seq x y z
N MET A 1 -24.10 -16.46 9.39
CA MET A 1 -24.14 -14.99 9.48
C MET A 1 -22.71 -14.59 9.81
N SER A 2 -21.87 -14.42 8.80
CA SER A 2 -20.48 -14.04 9.01
C SER A 2 -20.47 -12.55 9.29
N GLU A 3 -19.97 -12.16 10.46
CA GLU A 3 -19.60 -10.79 10.73
C GLU A 3 -18.66 -10.34 9.60
N LEU A 4 -19.09 -9.37 8.80
CA LEU A 4 -18.28 -8.78 7.75
C LEU A 4 -17.08 -8.12 8.44
N LEU A 5 -15.89 -8.69 8.23
CA LEU A 5 -14.64 -8.17 8.74
C LEU A 5 -14.35 -6.84 8.03
N ALA A 6 -14.87 -5.76 8.59
CA ALA A 6 -14.37 -4.42 8.34
C ALA A 6 -12.97 -4.31 8.99
N ASP A 7 -12.02 -3.67 8.29
CA ASP A 7 -10.55 -3.69 8.47
C ASP A 7 -9.79 -4.77 7.68
N GLU A 8 -9.98 -4.80 6.35
CA GLU A 8 -9.13 -5.58 5.43
C GLU A 8 -8.22 -4.65 4.60
N PHE A 9 -6.93 -4.96 4.54
CA PHE A 9 -5.95 -4.34 3.63
C PHE A 9 -5.63 -5.29 2.49
N ARG A 10 -5.65 -4.78 1.25
CA ARG A 10 -5.27 -5.55 0.06
C ARG A 10 -4.43 -4.72 -0.92
N ILE A 11 -3.64 -5.43 -1.72
CA ILE A 11 -2.87 -4.87 -2.83
C ILE A 11 -3.43 -5.45 -4.13
N ASP A 12 -3.97 -4.57 -4.98
CA ASP A 12 -4.57 -4.94 -6.25
C ASP A 12 -3.75 -4.37 -7.43
N THR A 13 -3.90 -4.96 -8.62
CA THR A 13 -3.34 -4.40 -9.86
C THR A 13 -4.05 -3.08 -10.23
N PRO A 14 -3.45 -2.21 -11.08
CA PRO A 14 -4.11 -1.01 -11.59
C PRO A 14 -5.45 -1.30 -12.27
N TYR A 15 -6.34 -0.30 -12.36
CA TYR A 15 -7.63 -0.48 -13.03
C TYR A 15 -7.49 -0.64 -14.55
N LEU A 16 -6.49 0.01 -15.15
CA LEU A 16 -6.29 0.00 -16.59
C LEU A 16 -5.30 -1.11 -17.00
N PRO A 17 -5.66 -1.96 -17.98
CA PRO A 17 -4.75 -2.97 -18.48
C PRO A 17 -3.46 -2.36 -19.05
N GLY A 18 -2.31 -2.91 -18.67
CA GLY A 18 -1.00 -2.48 -19.15
C GLY A 18 -0.37 -1.33 -18.37
N GLU A 19 -1.07 -0.77 -17.38
CA GLU A 19 -0.44 0.11 -16.39
C GLU A 19 0.40 -0.71 -15.40
N LYS A 20 1.52 -0.12 -15.00
CA LYS A 20 2.39 -0.64 -13.94
C LYS A 20 2.02 0.01 -12.60
N GLY A 21 2.51 -0.57 -11.52
CA GLY A 21 2.24 -0.18 -10.14
C GLY A 21 1.14 -1.03 -9.52
N CYS A 22 0.49 -0.48 -8.50
CA CYS A 22 -0.56 -1.16 -7.78
C CYS A 22 -1.50 -0.18 -7.06
N ARG A 23 -2.52 -0.75 -6.43
CA ARG A 23 -3.49 -0.05 -5.58
C ARG A 23 -3.47 -0.67 -4.20
N PHE A 24 -3.25 0.16 -3.19
CA PHE A 24 -3.39 -0.21 -1.80
C PHE A 24 -4.79 0.17 -1.35
N THR A 25 -5.61 -0.82 -1.00
CA THR A 25 -7.01 -0.61 -0.63
C THR A 25 -7.24 -1.02 0.82
N TRP A 26 -7.83 -0.12 1.60
CA TRP A 26 -8.33 -0.39 2.95
C TRP A 26 -9.85 -0.40 2.93
N ILE A 27 -10.47 -1.49 3.38
CA ILE A 27 -11.91 -1.60 3.60
C ILE A 27 -12.16 -1.27 5.07
N LEU A 28 -12.61 -0.04 5.35
CA LEU A 28 -12.82 0.45 6.72
C LEU A 28 -14.20 0.08 7.26
N THR A 29 -15.20 0.05 6.38
CA THR A 29 -16.57 -0.43 6.65
C THR A 29 -17.16 -1.00 5.36
N GLU A 30 -18.39 -1.55 5.40
CA GLU A 30 -19.09 -2.02 4.18
C GLU A 30 -19.28 -0.93 3.12
N ASP A 31 -19.36 0.34 3.54
CA ASP A 31 -19.61 1.49 2.66
C ASP A 31 -18.40 2.44 2.52
N GLU A 32 -17.29 2.15 3.21
CA GLU A 32 -16.11 3.02 3.21
C GLU A 32 -14.84 2.23 2.85
N GLU A 33 -14.32 2.52 1.66
CA GLU A 33 -12.98 2.10 1.24
C GLU A 33 -12.08 3.31 0.97
N LYS A 34 -10.78 3.11 1.17
CA LYS A 34 -9.74 4.08 0.82
C LYS A 34 -8.72 3.42 -0.07
N THR A 35 -8.33 4.11 -1.13
CA THR A 35 -7.38 3.59 -2.10
C THR A 35 -6.23 4.58 -2.30
N LEU A 36 -5.01 4.09 -2.17
CA LEU A 36 -3.79 4.79 -2.57
C LEU A 36 -3.25 4.15 -3.84
N TYR A 37 -3.00 4.96 -4.87
CA TYR A 37 -2.34 4.52 -6.09
C TYR A 37 -0.83 4.64 -5.91
N VAL A 38 -0.11 3.55 -6.19
CA VAL A 38 1.34 3.48 -6.04
C VAL A 38 1.91 3.19 -7.42
N ARG A 39 2.69 4.12 -7.96
CA ARG A 39 3.34 3.95 -9.27
C ARG A 39 4.42 2.89 -9.18
N HIS A 40 4.83 2.36 -10.33
CA HIS A 40 5.93 1.41 -10.40
C HIS A 40 7.19 1.89 -9.66
N GLU A 41 7.61 3.14 -9.85
CA GLU A 41 8.81 3.68 -9.20
C GLU A 41 8.67 3.71 -7.67
N ASP A 42 7.54 4.21 -7.16
CA ASP A 42 7.25 4.26 -5.73
C ASP A 42 7.11 2.84 -5.13
N LEU A 43 6.61 1.89 -5.92
CA LEU A 43 6.47 0.49 -5.55
C LEU A 43 7.83 -0.19 -5.40
N MET A 44 8.74 0.05 -6.34
CA MET A 44 10.09 -0.49 -6.30
C MET A 44 10.90 0.11 -5.15
N GLU A 45 10.76 1.42 -4.89
CA GLU A 45 11.37 2.06 -3.72
C GLU A 45 10.84 1.45 -2.40
N LEU A 46 9.53 1.22 -2.32
CA LEU A 46 8.92 0.57 -1.16
C LEU A 46 9.43 -0.85 -0.94
N ASP A 47 9.52 -1.65 -2.01
CA ASP A 47 10.09 -2.99 -1.94
C ASP A 47 11.55 -2.96 -1.46
N GLU A 48 12.35 -2.02 -1.96
CA GLU A 48 13.74 -1.86 -1.55
C GLU A 48 13.85 -1.56 -0.04
N LEU A 49 13.06 -0.60 0.47
CA LEU A 49 13.05 -0.26 1.89
C LEU A 49 12.66 -1.46 2.76
N LEU A 50 11.59 -2.17 2.39
CA LEU A 50 11.08 -3.32 3.14
C LEU A 50 12.04 -4.53 3.07
N SER A 51 12.68 -4.75 1.93
CA SER A 51 13.63 -5.83 1.72
C SER A 51 14.89 -5.64 2.55
N HIS A 52 15.39 -4.41 2.65
CA HIS A 52 16.56 -4.06 3.47
C HIS A 52 16.23 -3.83 4.95
N GLY A 53 14.95 -3.86 5.35
CA GLY A 53 14.52 -3.53 6.71
C GLY A 53 14.85 -2.09 7.10
N SER A 54 14.90 -1.19 6.12
CA SER A 54 15.22 0.22 6.29
C SER A 54 13.97 1.05 6.58
N THR A 55 14.17 2.24 7.13
CA THR A 55 13.12 3.24 7.29
C THR A 55 13.25 4.33 6.23
N GLY A 56 12.14 4.95 5.86
CA GLY A 56 12.14 5.93 4.78
C GLY A 56 10.78 6.58 4.57
N LYS A 57 10.75 7.63 3.77
CA LYS A 57 9.54 8.30 3.34
C LYS A 57 9.50 8.31 1.82
N ILE A 58 8.41 7.81 1.25
CA ILE A 58 8.12 7.85 -0.19
C ILE A 58 7.05 8.91 -0.40
N GLU A 59 7.34 9.95 -1.19
CA GLU A 59 6.36 10.96 -1.60
C GLU A 59 5.63 10.45 -2.83
N MET A 60 4.30 10.57 -2.85
CA MET A 60 3.49 10.12 -3.99
C MET A 60 3.46 11.19 -5.09
N GLU A 61 3.04 10.82 -6.30
CA GLU A 61 2.96 11.71 -7.47
C GLU A 61 2.13 12.98 -7.22
N ASP A 62 1.07 12.86 -6.43
CA ASP A 62 0.16 13.97 -6.12
C ASP A 62 0.82 15.06 -5.26
N GLY A 63 2.02 14.80 -4.72
CA GLY A 63 2.78 15.72 -3.86
C GLY A 63 2.12 16.00 -2.51
N ALA A 64 1.01 15.35 -2.20
CA ALA A 64 0.22 15.55 -0.98
C ALA A 64 0.12 14.27 -0.14
N SER A 65 0.27 13.12 -0.77
CA SER A 65 0.24 11.80 -0.16
C SER A 65 1.67 11.27 0.04
N SER A 66 1.86 10.44 1.06
CA SER A 66 3.16 9.80 1.32
C SER A 66 3.04 8.50 2.11
N ILE A 67 4.05 7.64 1.97
CA ILE A 67 4.23 6.42 2.74
C ILE A 67 5.44 6.60 3.66
N LEU A 68 5.24 6.48 4.98
CA LEU A 68 6.31 6.53 5.97
C LEU A 68 6.56 5.14 6.53
N VAL A 69 7.67 4.53 6.12
CA VAL A 69 8.09 3.20 6.54
C VAL A 69 8.94 3.31 7.80
N ASN A 70 8.47 2.73 8.91
CA ASN A 70 9.26 2.52 10.11
C ASN A 70 9.47 1.01 10.34
N SER A 71 10.32 0.66 11.31
CA SER A 71 10.64 -0.75 11.61
C SER A 71 9.41 -1.58 12.01
N ASP A 72 8.51 -0.98 12.80
CA ASP A 72 7.36 -1.70 13.37
C ASP A 72 6.07 -1.43 12.59
N SER A 73 5.92 -0.22 12.05
CA SER A 73 4.71 0.19 11.34
C SER A 73 4.99 1.08 10.13
N THR A 74 4.14 0.92 9.12
CA THR A 74 4.09 1.81 7.97
C THR A 74 2.84 2.68 8.07
N ASP A 75 3.03 3.99 8.02
CA ASP A 75 1.96 4.99 8.04
C ASP A 75 1.73 5.53 6.62
N PHE A 76 0.47 5.64 6.22
CA PHE A 76 0.04 6.14 4.91
C PHE A 76 -0.73 7.44 5.10
N PHE A 77 -0.18 8.52 4.57
CA PHE A 77 -0.80 9.83 4.57
C PHE A 77 -1.46 10.03 3.22
N LEU A 78 -2.78 9.94 3.14
CA LEU A 78 -3.54 10.25 1.94
C LEU A 78 -4.00 11.71 2.00
N ALA A 79 -3.94 12.41 0.87
CA ALA A 79 -4.30 13.83 0.78
C ALA A 79 -5.68 14.13 1.39
N GLY A 80 -5.70 14.97 2.43
CA GLY A 80 -6.94 15.40 3.11
C GLY A 80 -7.59 14.34 4.00
N GLN A 81 -6.93 13.21 4.27
CA GLN A 81 -7.48 12.12 5.05
C GLN A 81 -6.68 11.86 6.33
N LYS A 82 -7.30 11.17 7.30
CA LYS A 82 -6.59 10.63 8.46
C LYS A 82 -5.60 9.55 7.98
N ALA A 83 -4.41 9.56 8.57
CA ALA A 83 -3.40 8.56 8.30
C ALA A 83 -3.92 7.14 8.56
N LEU A 84 -3.61 6.23 7.63
CA LEU A 84 -3.85 4.80 7.77
C LEU A 84 -2.55 4.15 8.23
N LYS A 85 -2.65 3.02 8.94
CA LYS A 85 -1.50 2.39 9.56
C LYS A 85 -1.61 0.88 9.45
N ILE A 86 -0.52 0.23 9.09
CA ILE A 86 -0.37 -1.23 9.14
C ILE A 86 0.98 -1.61 9.74
N GLU A 87 1.08 -2.83 10.25
CA GLU A 87 2.37 -3.38 10.66
C GLU A 87 3.29 -3.54 9.44
N THR A 88 4.55 -3.11 9.56
CA THR A 88 5.50 -3.15 8.44
C THR A 88 5.72 -4.57 7.93
N LEU A 89 5.68 -5.57 8.82
CA LEU A 89 5.78 -6.98 8.46
C LEU A 89 4.60 -7.44 7.62
N VAL A 90 3.37 -7.02 7.96
CA VAL A 90 2.16 -7.35 7.20
C VAL A 90 2.24 -6.76 5.79
N LEU A 91 2.66 -5.49 5.67
CA LEU A 91 2.90 -4.86 4.37
C LEU A 91 3.92 -5.64 3.54
N LYS A 92 5.05 -6.01 4.15
CA LYS A 92 6.12 -6.75 3.48
C LYS A 92 5.62 -8.09 2.95
N ILE A 93 4.83 -8.83 3.72
CA ILE A 93 4.27 -10.12 3.28
C ILE A 93 3.32 -9.89 2.11
N ALA A 94 2.36 -8.97 2.25
CA ALA A 94 1.38 -8.67 1.20
C ALA A 94 2.05 -8.19 -0.10
N LEU A 95 3.05 -7.31 0.00
CA LEU A 95 3.77 -6.78 -1.15
C LEU A 95 4.58 -7.87 -1.87
N ASN A 96 5.28 -8.72 -1.12
CA ASN A 96 6.03 -9.83 -1.69
C ASN A 96 5.12 -10.81 -2.44
N ASP A 97 3.95 -11.11 -1.89
CA ASP A 97 2.99 -12.01 -2.53
C ASP A 97 2.35 -11.35 -3.76
N PHE A 98 2.11 -10.04 -3.74
CA PHE A 98 1.68 -9.29 -4.91
C PHE A 98 2.72 -9.33 -6.03
N LEU A 99 3.99 -9.00 -5.75
CA LEU A 99 5.06 -8.93 -6.76
C LEU A 99 5.39 -10.30 -7.37
N LYS A 100 5.32 -11.38 -6.60
CA LYS A 100 5.48 -12.75 -7.14
C LYS A 100 4.42 -13.09 -8.18
N ASN A 101 3.19 -12.63 -7.97
CA ASN A 101 2.06 -12.89 -8.86
C ASN A 101 1.98 -11.87 -10.01
N ASN A 102 2.66 -10.72 -9.88
CA ASN A 102 2.65 -9.61 -10.83
C ASN A 102 4.08 -9.10 -11.07
N PRO A 103 4.95 -9.88 -11.75
CA PRO A 103 6.36 -9.54 -11.91
C PRO A 103 6.63 -8.29 -12.78
N ASP A 104 5.63 -7.86 -13.54
CA ASP A 104 5.69 -6.67 -14.40
C ASP A 104 5.04 -5.42 -13.77
N ALA A 105 4.52 -5.55 -12.54
CA ALA A 105 3.97 -4.43 -11.77
C ALA A 105 5.03 -3.36 -11.53
#